data_AF-C7MEE4-F1
#
_entry.id   AF-C7MEE4-F1
#
_cell.length_a   1.000
_cell.length_b   1.000
_cell.length_c   1.000
_cell.angle_alpha   90.00
_cell.angle_beta   90.00
_cell.angle_gamma   90.00
#
_symmetry.space_group_name_H-M   'P 1'
#
loop_
_entity.id
_entity.type
_entity.pdbx_description
1 polymer ?
#
loop_
_entity_poly.entity_id
_entity_poly.type
_entity_poly.pdbx_seq_one_letter_code
_entity_poly.pdbx_strand_id
1 'polypeptide(L)'
;MAAEVGSGGWASCHEEMEGTMKKGMTPESVEQMGQQIQQVGEDAQRIFQQIADRVQSFDWTGEDRDRYVSEFSDALGQMVQQVVQQCGDFSNRASQNASQQREASS
;
A
#
# COMPACT_ATOMS: atom_id res chain seq x y z
N MET A 1 -49.51 -26.88 -35.89
CA MET A 1 -48.30 -26.76 -35.07
C MET A 1 -47.45 -25.65 -35.65
N ALA A 2 -47.45 -24.48 -35.03
CA ALA A 2 -46.44 -23.45 -35.23
C ALA A 2 -46.01 -23.03 -33.82
N ALA A 3 -44.77 -23.35 -33.47
CA ALA A 3 -44.21 -23.12 -32.16
C ALA A 3 -43.91 -21.63 -31.97
N GLU A 4 -44.42 -21.08 -30.87
CA GLU A 4 -44.05 -19.76 -30.38
C GLU A 4 -42.58 -19.79 -29.96
N VAL A 5 -41.73 -19.04 -30.66
CA VAL A 5 -40.31 -18.89 -30.30
C VAL A 5 -40.23 -17.84 -29.20
N GLY A 6 -40.05 -18.30 -27.96
CA GLY A 6 -39.93 -17.47 -26.77
C GLY A 6 -38.72 -16.53 -26.84
N SER A 7 -39.01 -15.23 -26.76
CA SER A 7 -38.05 -14.14 -26.60
C SER A 7 -37.56 -14.02 -25.15
N GLY A 8 -36.91 -15.07 -24.62
CA GLY A 8 -36.54 -15.16 -23.20
C GLY A 8 -35.07 -15.40 -22.89
N GLY A 9 -34.17 -15.28 -23.87
CA GLY A 9 -32.79 -15.80 -23.74
C GLY A 9 -31.67 -14.78 -23.48
N TRP A 10 -31.90 -13.47 -23.57
CA TRP A 10 -30.80 -12.49 -23.65
C TRP A 10 -30.72 -11.48 -22.49
N ALA A 11 -31.71 -11.41 -21.60
CA ALA A 11 -31.69 -10.46 -20.49
C ALA A 11 -30.84 -10.94 -19.29
N SER A 12 -30.77 -12.27 -19.06
CA SER A 12 -30.22 -12.81 -17.80
C SER A 12 -28.70 -12.77 -17.68
N CYS A 13 -27.95 -12.71 -18.79
CA CYS A 13 -26.48 -12.78 -18.73
C CYS A 13 -25.80 -11.43 -18.46
N HIS A 14 -26.53 -10.31 -18.56
CA HIS A 14 -25.95 -8.97 -18.39
C HIS A 14 -26.12 -8.43 -16.96
N GLU A 15 -27.18 -8.82 -16.25
CA GLU A 15 -27.45 -8.34 -14.88
C GLU A 15 -26.52 -8.96 -13.82
N GLU A 16 -26.06 -10.20 -14.00
CA GLU A 16 -25.16 -10.84 -13.01
C GLU A 16 -23.70 -10.34 -13.10
N MET A 17 -23.25 -9.85 -14.26
CA MET A 17 -21.90 -9.27 -14.40
C MET A 17 -21.81 -7.81 -13.96
N GLU A 18 -22.92 -7.07 -13.86
CA GLU A 18 -22.93 -5.73 -13.28
C GLU A 18 -22.91 -5.74 -11.74
N GLY A 19 -23.31 -6.85 -11.11
CA GLY A 19 -23.32 -6.99 -9.64
C GLY A 19 -21.95 -7.26 -9.01
N THR A 20 -20.98 -7.78 -9.78
CA THR A 20 -19.67 -8.17 -9.26
C THR A 20 -18.59 -7.09 -9.41
N MET A 21 -18.79 -6.10 -10.29
CA MET A 21 -17.84 -5.00 -10.52
C MET A 21 -18.08 -3.73 -9.68
N LYS A 22 -19.06 -3.72 -8.77
CA LYS A 22 -19.44 -2.50 -8.01
C LYS A 22 -19.17 -2.52 -6.50
N LYS A 23 -18.60 -3.58 -5.94
CA LYS A 23 -18.26 -3.57 -4.51
C LYS A 23 -16.83 -3.05 -4.33
N GLY A 24 -16.68 -1.73 -4.27
CA GLY A 24 -15.47 -1.12 -3.73
C GLY A 24 -15.17 -1.66 -2.32
N MET A 25 -13.91 -1.58 -1.89
CA MET A 25 -13.54 -1.91 -0.50
C MET A 25 -14.37 -1.07 0.48
N THR A 26 -14.83 -1.67 1.59
CA THR A 26 -15.57 -0.93 2.62
C THR A 26 -14.67 0.14 3.27
N PRO A 27 -15.23 1.23 3.82
CA PRO A 27 -14.44 2.25 4.51
C PRO A 27 -13.50 1.68 5.58
N GLU A 28 -13.95 0.68 6.34
CA GLU A 28 -13.18 0.02 7.39
C GLU A 28 -12.01 -0.77 6.81
N SER A 29 -12.22 -1.45 5.67
CA SER A 29 -11.18 -2.21 5.00
C SER A 29 -10.09 -1.29 4.43
N VAL A 30 -10.50 -0.13 3.89
CA VAL A 30 -9.57 0.89 3.39
C VAL A 30 -8.76 1.51 4.53
N GLU A 31 -9.38 1.81 5.67
CA GLU A 31 -8.66 2.31 6.86
C GLU A 31 -7.65 1.29 7.40
N GLN A 32 -8.04 0.03 7.53
CA GLN A 32 -7.14 -1.03 7.98
C GLN A 32 -5.93 -1.18 7.05
N MET A 33 -6.15 -1.14 5.73
CA MET A 33 -5.07 -1.14 4.76
C MET A 33 -4.15 0.08 4.92
N GLY A 34 -4.71 1.28 5.09
CA GLY A 34 -3.93 2.50 5.34
C GLY A 34 -3.05 2.40 6.59
N GLN A 35 -3.56 1.82 7.67
CA GLN A 35 -2.80 1.57 8.89
C GLN A 35 -1.66 0.55 8.66
N GLN A 36 -1.92 -0.53 7.93
CA GLN A 36 -0.88 -1.51 7.60
C GLN A 36 0.23 -0.91 6.74
N ILE A 37 -0.12 -0.08 5.75
CA ILE A 37 0.87 0.61 4.90
C ILE A 37 1.76 1.53 5.75
N GLN A 38 1.17 2.29 6.66
CA GLN A 38 1.91 3.13 7.60
C GLN A 38 2.87 2.31 8.46
N GLN A 39 2.39 1.20 9.03
CA GLN A 39 3.19 0.32 9.86
C GLN A 39 4.40 -0.26 9.10
N VAL A 40 4.22 -0.65 7.84
CA VAL A 40 5.33 -1.15 7.00
C VAL A 40 6.38 -0.08 6.74
N GLY A 41 5.98 1.18 6.56
CA GLY A 41 6.92 2.31 6.44
C GLY A 41 7.76 2.47 7.70
N GLU A 42 7.13 2.44 8.87
CA GLU A 42 7.81 2.50 10.16
C GLU A 42 8.74 1.30 10.40
N ASP A 43 8.32 0.11 10.00
CA ASP A 43 9.13 -1.11 10.05
C ASP A 43 10.39 -0.97 9.18
N ALA A 44 10.26 -0.44 7.97
CA ALA A 44 11.40 -0.20 7.08
C ALA A 44 12.41 0.78 7.72
N GLN A 45 11.93 1.86 8.33
CA GLN A 45 12.78 2.81 9.04
C GLN A 45 13.52 2.15 10.21
N ARG A 46 12.82 1.34 11.00
CA ARG A 46 13.41 0.63 12.15
C ARG A 46 14.49 -0.36 11.71
N ILE A 47 14.21 -1.14 10.66
CA ILE A 47 15.17 -2.12 10.11
C ILE A 47 16.42 -1.40 9.62
N PHE A 48 16.25 -0.28 8.91
CA PHE A 48 17.39 0.53 8.46
C PHE A 48 18.25 1.02 9.63
N GLN A 49 17.64 1.55 10.69
CA GLN A 49 18.36 2.02 11.88
C GLN A 49 19.14 0.87 12.54
N GLN A 50 18.53 -0.30 12.70
CA GLN A 50 19.20 -1.48 13.27
C GLN A 50 20.43 -1.91 12.44
N ILE A 51 20.33 -1.86 11.11
CA ILE A 51 21.46 -2.20 10.24
C ILE A 51 22.51 -1.09 10.26
N ALA A 52 22.11 0.18 10.26
CA ALA A 52 23.03 1.32 10.34
C ALA A 52 23.86 1.26 11.63
N ASP A 53 23.23 0.98 12.77
CA ASP A 53 23.93 0.80 14.06
C ASP A 53 24.92 -0.37 13.97
N ARG A 54 24.53 -1.47 13.32
CA ARG A 54 25.41 -2.62 13.13
C ARG A 54 26.62 -2.28 12.26
N VAL A 55 26.40 -1.57 11.15
CA VAL A 55 27.45 -1.09 10.23
C VAL A 55 28.45 -0.20 10.98
N GLN A 56 27.95 0.70 11.83
CA GLN A 56 28.80 1.58 12.64
C GLN A 56 29.59 0.83 13.73
N SER A 57 29.04 -0.27 14.25
CA SER A 57 29.60 -1.06 15.35
C SER A 57 30.74 -2.01 14.97
N PHE A 58 31.02 -2.22 13.68
CA PHE A 58 32.11 -3.11 13.26
C PHE A 58 33.48 -2.55 13.65
N ASP A 59 34.34 -3.42 14.20
CA ASP A 59 35.71 -3.12 14.65
C ASP A 59 36.71 -3.09 13.49
N TRP A 60 36.32 -2.46 12.40
CA TRP A 60 37.22 -2.09 11.31
C TRP A 60 37.45 -0.57 11.37
N THR A 61 38.61 -0.10 10.94
CA THR A 61 38.97 1.33 11.03
C THR A 61 39.72 1.76 9.78
N GLY A 62 39.63 3.03 9.41
CA GLY A 62 40.35 3.61 8.28
C GLY A 62 39.42 4.23 7.24
N GLU A 63 40.01 4.83 6.21
CA GLU A 63 39.29 5.56 5.15
C GLU A 63 38.23 4.70 4.44
N ASP A 64 38.51 3.41 4.26
CA ASP A 64 37.57 2.46 3.63
C ASP A 64 36.28 2.30 4.43
N ARG A 65 36.37 2.23 5.77
CA ARG A 65 35.18 2.21 6.64
C ARG A 65 34.36 3.47 6.43
N ASP A 66 34.99 4.63 6.54
CA ASP A 66 34.27 5.90 6.52
C ASP A 66 33.57 6.08 5.17
N ARG A 67 34.23 5.66 4.08
CA ARG A 67 33.63 5.60 2.74
C ARG A 67 32.44 4.65 2.68
N TYR A 68 32.58 3.41 3.17
CA TYR A 68 31.50 2.43 3.16
C TYR A 68 30.30 2.86 4.00
N VAL A 69 30.52 3.39 5.20
CA VAL A 69 29.45 3.90 6.07
C VAL A 69 28.71 5.06 5.40
N SER A 70 29.45 6.00 4.78
CA SER A 70 28.83 7.10 4.03
C SER A 70 28.00 6.57 2.85
N GLU A 71 28.58 5.71 2.00
CA GLU A 71 27.88 5.13 0.85
C GLU A 71 26.61 4.37 1.28
N PHE A 72 26.69 3.59 2.36
CA PHE A 72 25.53 2.89 2.93
C PHE A 72 24.44 3.87 3.39
N SER A 73 24.81 4.87 4.20
CA SER A 73 23.85 5.84 4.74
C SER A 73 23.23 6.72 3.66
N ASP A 74 24.01 7.15 2.67
CA ASP A 74 23.55 8.01 1.59
C ASP A 74 22.63 7.25 0.63
N ALA A 75 23.00 6.04 0.22
CA ALA A 75 22.18 5.27 -0.73
C ALA A 75 20.92 4.68 -0.07
N LEU A 76 21.09 3.91 1.01
CA LEU A 76 19.97 3.20 1.63
C LEU A 76 19.13 4.12 2.51
N GLY A 77 19.73 5.08 3.19
CA GLY A 77 18.99 6.03 4.02
C GLY A 77 18.01 6.87 3.20
N GLN A 78 18.43 7.37 2.04
CA GLN A 78 17.54 8.13 1.15
C GLN A 78 16.39 7.28 0.62
N MET A 79 16.65 6.04 0.20
CA MET A 79 15.60 5.13 -0.27
C MET A 79 14.58 4.82 0.84
N VAL A 80 15.05 4.57 2.06
CA VAL A 80 14.17 4.29 3.20
C VAL A 80 13.32 5.51 3.55
N GLN A 81 13.89 6.72 3.54
CA GLN A 81 13.12 7.94 3.74
C GLN A 81 12.03 8.11 2.68
N GLN A 82 12.32 7.81 1.41
CA GLN A 82 11.32 7.85 0.34
C GLN A 82 10.20 6.82 0.54
N VAL A 83 10.52 5.60 1.01
CA VAL A 83 9.52 4.57 1.32
C VAL A 83 8.63 5.04 2.47
N VAL A 84 9.19 5.54 3.56
CA VAL A 84 8.45 6.06 4.71
C VAL A 84 7.48 7.17 4.27
N GLN A 85 7.96 8.13 3.49
CA GLN A 85 7.13 9.23 2.99
C GLN A 85 5.97 8.71 2.14
N GLN A 86 6.24 7.80 1.18
CA GLN A 86 5.21 7.25 0.31
C GLN A 86 4.18 6.41 1.08
N CYS A 87 4.61 5.65 2.09
CA CYS A 87 3.71 4.92 2.97
C CYS A 87 2.77 5.88 3.71
N GLY A 88 3.30 6.98 4.27
CA GLY A 88 2.49 8.01 4.93
C GLY A 88 1.48 8.66 3.98
N ASP A 89 1.92 9.00 2.76
CA ASP A 89 1.05 9.59 1.74
C ASP A 89 -0.08 8.63 1.35
N PHE A 90 0.21 7.35 1.16
CA PHE A 90 -0.80 6.33 0.86
C PHE A 90 -1.75 6.10 2.04
N SER A 91 -1.24 6.09 3.27
CA SER A 91 -2.07 5.97 4.47
C SER A 91 -3.07 7.13 4.57
N ASN A 92 -2.60 8.36 4.39
CA ASN A 92 -3.44 9.56 4.37
C ASN A 92 -4.51 9.50 3.27
N ARG A 93 -4.14 9.06 2.07
CA ARG A 93 -5.08 8.87 0.95
C ARG A 93 -6.12 7.80 1.25
N ALA A 94 -5.74 6.71 1.91
CA ALA A 94 -6.67 5.67 2.34
C ALA A 94 -7.68 6.22 3.36
N SER A 95 -7.23 6.98 4.37
CA SER A 95 -8.13 7.63 5.33
C SER A 95 -9.10 8.61 4.66
N GLN A 96 -8.62 9.43 3.72
CA GLN A 96 -9.47 10.33 2.94
C GLN A 96 -10.51 9.56 2.12
N ASN A 97 -10.10 8.47 1.47
CA ASN A 97 -10.99 7.63 0.69
C ASN A 97 -12.08 7.00 1.56
N ALA A 98 -11.74 6.48 2.73
CA ALA A 98 -12.71 5.93 3.67
C ALA A 98 -13.71 7.00 4.16
N SER A 99 -13.26 8.22 4.46
CA SER A 99 -14.15 9.32 4.84
C SER A 99 -15.14 9.66 3.73
N GLN A 100 -14.65 9.80 2.49
CA GLN A 100 -15.49 10.10 1.32
C GLN A 100 -16.53 9.00 1.08
N GLN A 101 -16.17 7.73 1.28
CA GLN A 101 -17.11 6.63 1.16
C GLN A 101 -18.22 6.67 2.24
N ARG A 102 -17.89 7.07 3.47
CA ARG A 102 -18.88 7.24 4.54
C ARG A 102 -19.87 8.36 4.22
N GLU A 103 -19.36 9.51 3.76
CA GLU A 103 -20.16 10.66 3.36
C GLU A 103 -21.06 10.36 2.16
N ALA A 104 -20.58 9.57 1.19
CA ALA A 104 -21.38 9.16 0.05
C ALA A 104 -22.44 8.10 0.39
N SER A 105 -22.28 7.40 1.52
CA SER A 105 -23.19 6.34 1.98
C SER A 105 -24.21 6.82 3.02
N SER A 106 -24.10 8.08 3.49
CA SER A 106 -25.03 8.74 4.42
C SER A 106 -26.09 9.55 3.68
#